data_AF-A0A212RPP0-F1
#
_entry.id   AF-A0A212RPP0-F1
#
_cell.length_a   1.000
_cell.length_b   1.000
_cell.length_c   1.000
_cell.angle_alpha   90.00
_cell.angle_beta   90.00
_cell.angle_gamma   90.00
#
_symmetry.space_group_name_H-M   'P 1'
#
loop_
_entity.id
_entity.type
_entity.pdbx_description
1 polymer ?
#
loop_
_entity_poly.entity_id
_entity_poly.type
_entity_poly.pdbx_seq_one_letter_code
_entity_poly.pdbx_strand_id
1 'polypeptide(L)'
;MPARLVWVETPSNPMLRITDIAWVADRAHAAGAWCFCDNTAATPILQRPLALGADGVVHSATKHLGGHRDVMGGVVVLREEDAFARRLREIQIPGGAVLAPFEGWLILRGLRTLPYRMRAHSENAVRVAGFLARHPAVKAVHYPGLPDHPGHAIAARQWRPSEGCFLFRCGEAVRRPCGWPVGCGCSPGRSASGGPKA
;
A
#
# COMPACT_ATOMS: atom_id res chain seq x y z
N MET A 1 -0.03 -28.20 -11.45
CA MET A 1 1.05 -27.39 -12.05
C MET A 1 1.68 -26.55 -10.95
N PRO A 2 3.01 -26.39 -10.91
CA PRO A 2 3.66 -25.49 -9.95
C PRO A 2 3.21 -24.04 -10.19
N ALA A 3 3.26 -23.21 -9.14
CA ALA A 3 2.96 -21.78 -9.24
C ALA A 3 3.93 -21.11 -10.23
N ARG A 4 3.41 -20.30 -11.16
CA ARG A 4 4.19 -19.65 -12.22
C ARG A 4 4.55 -18.19 -11.89
N LEU A 5 3.88 -17.61 -10.89
CA LEU A 5 4.04 -16.23 -10.47
C LEU A 5 3.83 -16.12 -8.96
N VAL A 6 4.69 -15.34 -8.31
CA VAL A 6 4.58 -14.89 -6.93
C VAL A 6 4.22 -13.41 -6.94
N TRP A 7 3.14 -13.06 -6.24
CA TRP A 7 2.66 -11.68 -6.13
C TRP A 7 2.92 -11.15 -4.73
N VAL A 8 3.61 -10.01 -4.65
CA VAL A 8 3.99 -9.35 -3.40
C VAL A 8 3.33 -7.99 -3.33
N GLU A 9 2.79 -7.65 -2.16
CA GLU A 9 2.36 -6.30 -1.82
C GLU A 9 3.12 -5.89 -0.56
N THR A 10 3.92 -4.81 -0.63
CA THR A 10 4.71 -4.34 0.52
C THR A 10 4.90 -2.82 0.47
N PRO A 11 4.39 -2.06 1.45
CA PRO A 11 3.56 -2.53 2.57
C PRO A 11 2.22 -3.13 2.15
N SER A 12 1.70 -4.11 2.90
CA SER A 12 0.36 -4.65 2.66
C SER A 12 -0.75 -3.71 3.13
N ASN A 13 -1.86 -3.64 2.39
CA ASN A 13 -3.08 -2.96 2.81
C ASN A 13 -4.03 -3.93 3.54
N PRO A 14 -4.62 -3.58 4.72
CA PRO A 14 -4.43 -2.38 5.55
C PRO A 14 -3.43 -2.56 6.70
N MET A 15 -2.82 -3.73 6.82
CA MET A 15 -2.04 -4.12 8.01
C MET A 15 -0.58 -3.67 8.01
N LEU A 16 -0.09 -3.19 6.87
CA LEU A 16 1.27 -2.67 6.69
C LEU A 16 2.37 -3.65 7.04
N ARG A 17 2.09 -4.92 6.75
CA ARG A 17 3.11 -5.95 6.81
C ARG A 17 4.15 -5.67 5.73
N ILE A 18 5.40 -5.85 6.10
CA ILE A 18 6.53 -5.66 5.21
C ILE A 18 7.01 -7.03 4.78
N THR A 19 7.12 -7.19 3.47
CA THR A 19 7.70 -8.36 2.82
C THR A 19 9.04 -7.95 2.21
N ASP A 20 10.08 -8.74 2.46
CA ASP A 20 11.40 -8.57 1.85
C ASP A 20 11.33 -8.97 0.37
N ILE A 21 11.41 -7.97 -0.50
CA ILE A 21 11.26 -8.16 -1.95
C ILE A 21 12.42 -9.00 -2.50
N ALA A 22 13.65 -8.73 -2.06
CA ALA A 22 14.83 -9.43 -2.55
C ALA A 22 14.76 -10.90 -2.19
N TRP A 23 14.44 -11.19 -0.92
CA TRP A 23 14.28 -12.57 -0.48
C TRP A 23 13.16 -13.30 -1.23
N VAL A 24 12.01 -12.66 -1.48
CA VAL A 24 10.92 -13.31 -2.21
C VAL A 24 11.28 -13.52 -3.68
N ALA A 25 11.93 -12.56 -4.33
CA ALA A 25 12.39 -12.68 -5.70
C ALA A 25 13.32 -13.88 -5.87
N ASP A 26 14.32 -14.01 -4.99
CA ASP A 26 15.28 -15.13 -5.00
C ASP A 26 14.56 -16.49 -4.91
N ARG A 27 13.53 -16.59 -4.05
CA ARG A 27 12.75 -17.83 -3.88
C ARG A 27 11.82 -18.12 -5.04
N ALA A 28 11.21 -17.09 -5.63
CA ALA A 28 10.39 -17.23 -6.83
C ALA A 28 11.25 -17.76 -7.98
N HIS A 29 12.42 -17.16 -8.20
CA HIS A 29 13.35 -17.57 -9.26
C HIS A 29 13.90 -18.98 -9.05
N ALA A 30 14.24 -19.35 -7.81
CA ALA A 30 14.66 -20.72 -7.48
C ALA A 30 13.58 -21.78 -7.79
N ALA A 31 12.30 -21.39 -7.78
CA ALA A 31 11.16 -22.23 -8.14
C ALA A 31 10.77 -22.12 -9.64
N GLY A 32 11.49 -21.32 -10.44
CA GLY A 32 11.16 -21.08 -11.85
C GLY A 32 9.91 -20.22 -12.06
N ALA A 33 9.56 -19.37 -11.09
CA ALA A 33 8.41 -18.47 -11.12
C ALA A 33 8.85 -16.99 -11.21
N TRP A 34 8.00 -16.15 -11.79
CA TRP A 34 8.19 -14.69 -11.78
C TRP A 34 7.82 -14.09 -10.43
N CYS A 35 8.46 -12.99 -10.05
CA CYS A 35 8.12 -12.19 -8.87
C CYS A 35 7.57 -10.81 -9.27
N PHE A 36 6.31 -10.55 -8.97
CA PHE A 36 5.65 -9.27 -9.24
C PHE A 36 5.38 -8.54 -7.93
N CYS A 37 5.64 -7.23 -7.90
CA CYS A 37 5.38 -6.40 -6.74
C CYS A 37 4.31 -5.35 -7.03
N ASP A 38 3.19 -5.38 -6.32
CA ASP A 38 2.32 -4.22 -6.18
C ASP A 38 3.04 -3.17 -5.33
N ASN A 39 3.40 -2.05 -5.96
CA ASN A 39 4.14 -0.95 -5.36
C ASN A 39 3.26 0.30 -5.24
N THR A 40 1.93 0.13 -5.19
CA THR A 40 0.95 1.21 -5.10
C THR A 40 1.18 2.10 -3.88
N ALA A 41 1.40 1.50 -2.71
CA ALA A 41 1.53 2.23 -1.45
C ALA A 41 2.86 2.97 -1.33
N ALA A 42 3.98 2.34 -1.70
CA ALA A 42 5.30 2.94 -1.57
C ALA A 42 5.65 3.87 -2.74
N THR A 43 5.09 3.65 -3.94
CA THR A 43 5.41 4.40 -5.17
C THR A 43 6.88 4.22 -5.61
N PRO A 44 7.27 4.60 -6.85
CA PRO A 44 8.68 4.50 -7.27
C PRO A 44 9.60 5.50 -6.56
N ILE A 45 9.04 6.45 -5.79
CA ILE A 45 9.80 7.39 -4.98
C ILE A 45 10.46 6.67 -3.80
N LEU A 46 9.67 5.90 -3.03
CA LEU A 46 10.14 5.30 -1.78
C LEU A 46 10.74 3.92 -1.97
N GLN A 47 10.23 3.13 -2.93
CA GLN A 47 10.62 1.75 -3.14
C GLN A 47 10.72 1.45 -4.64
N ARG A 48 11.81 0.77 -5.03
CA ARG A 48 12.05 0.36 -6.43
C ARG A 48 12.18 -1.16 -6.52
N PRO A 49 11.07 -1.91 -6.60
CA PRO A 49 11.12 -3.39 -6.56
C PRO A 49 11.97 -4.01 -7.69
N LEU A 50 12.02 -3.39 -8.87
CA LEU A 50 12.91 -3.85 -9.95
C LEU A 50 14.40 -3.77 -9.56
N ALA A 51 14.80 -2.83 -8.70
CA ALA A 51 16.17 -2.79 -8.18
C ALA A 51 16.41 -3.87 -7.10
N LEU A 52 15.35 -4.50 -6.60
CA LEU A 52 15.35 -5.51 -5.54
C LEU A 52 15.05 -6.92 -6.08
N GLY A 53 15.18 -7.14 -7.40
CA GLY A 53 15.01 -8.47 -8.01
C GLY A 53 13.62 -8.80 -8.56
N ALA A 54 12.58 -7.97 -8.35
CA ALA A 54 11.27 -8.23 -8.96
C ALA A 54 11.32 -8.18 -10.50
N ASP A 55 10.53 -9.01 -11.18
CA ASP A 55 10.43 -9.04 -12.66
C ASP A 55 9.43 -8.01 -13.19
N GLY A 56 8.41 -7.71 -12.38
CA GLY A 56 7.36 -6.76 -12.71
C GLY A 56 6.91 -5.95 -11.50
N VAL A 57 6.46 -4.73 -11.77
CA VAL A 57 5.86 -3.83 -10.80
C VAL A 57 4.50 -3.40 -11.28
N VAL A 58 3.53 -3.44 -10.37
CA VAL A 58 2.17 -2.99 -10.62
C VAL A 58 1.85 -1.81 -9.71
N HIS A 59 1.17 -0.83 -10.27
CA HIS A 59 0.66 0.33 -9.54
C HIS A 59 -0.81 0.57 -9.88
N SER A 60 -1.63 0.81 -8.86
CA SER A 60 -2.86 1.57 -9.04
C SER A 60 -2.50 3.04 -9.19
N ALA A 61 -2.59 3.54 -10.43
CA ALA A 61 -2.34 4.95 -10.73
C ALA A 61 -3.40 5.87 -10.10
N THR A 62 -4.58 5.33 -9.77
CA THR A 62 -5.65 6.00 -9.01
C THR A 62 -5.17 6.59 -7.68
N LYS A 63 -4.11 6.02 -7.08
CA LYS A 63 -3.64 6.41 -5.74
C LYS A 63 -2.64 7.54 -5.83
N HIS A 64 -1.40 7.32 -5.40
CA HIS A 64 -0.41 8.39 -5.28
C HIS A 64 0.09 8.90 -6.63
N LEU A 65 0.10 8.08 -7.69
CA LEU A 65 0.59 8.50 -9.00
C LEU A 65 -0.28 9.62 -9.59
N GLY A 66 -1.60 9.39 -9.68
CA GLY A 66 -2.59 10.42 -10.01
C GLY A 66 -2.67 11.49 -8.93
N GLY A 67 -2.80 11.10 -7.67
CA GLY A 67 -2.59 11.95 -6.50
C GLY A 67 -3.68 13.01 -6.22
N HIS A 68 -4.62 13.23 -7.13
CA HIS A 68 -5.61 14.31 -7.07
C HIS A 68 -7.06 13.80 -6.97
N ARG A 69 -7.27 12.48 -6.81
CA ARG A 69 -8.59 11.85 -6.63
C ARG A 69 -9.57 12.08 -7.79
N ASP A 70 -9.04 12.33 -8.98
CA ASP A 70 -9.77 12.74 -10.18
C ASP A 70 -9.55 11.78 -11.36
N VAL A 71 -8.77 10.71 -11.18
CA VAL A 71 -8.41 9.77 -12.24
C VAL A 71 -8.32 8.34 -11.70
N MET A 72 -8.73 7.37 -12.52
CA MET A 72 -8.48 5.94 -12.29
C MET A 72 -7.53 5.40 -13.36
N GLY A 73 -6.67 4.46 -12.96
CA GLY A 73 -5.77 3.82 -13.91
C GLY A 73 -4.88 2.78 -13.25
N GLY A 74 -4.25 1.97 -14.10
CA GLY A 74 -3.25 0.98 -13.71
C GLY A 74 -1.98 1.15 -14.54
N VAL A 75 -0.84 0.85 -13.93
CA VAL A 75 0.46 0.81 -14.61
C VAL A 75 1.13 -0.52 -14.28
N VAL A 76 1.62 -1.19 -15.31
CA VAL A 76 2.50 -2.36 -15.19
C VAL A 76 3.84 -1.97 -15.81
N VAL A 77 4.92 -2.15 -15.06
CA VAL A 77 6.29 -1.93 -15.51
C VAL A 77 7.02 -3.27 -15.41
N LEU A 78 7.61 -3.71 -16.52
CA LEU A 78 8.39 -4.94 -16.57
C LEU A 78 9.88 -4.61 -16.62
N ARG A 79 10.72 -5.50 -16.10
CA ARG A 79 12.17 -5.37 -16.20
C ARG A 79 12.64 -5.49 -17.65
N GLU A 80 12.15 -6.50 -18.36
CA GLU A 80 12.61 -6.88 -19.68
C GLU A 80 11.44 -6.87 -20.68
N GLU A 81 11.76 -6.62 -21.95
CA GLU A 81 10.82 -6.72 -23.07
C GLU A 81 10.88 -8.11 -23.72
N ASP A 82 10.37 -9.11 -23.01
CA ASP A 82 10.49 -10.52 -23.36
C ASP A 82 9.17 -11.14 -23.92
N ALA A 83 9.09 -12.47 -23.96
CA ALA A 83 7.87 -13.17 -24.35
C ALA A 83 6.68 -12.90 -23.41
N PHE A 84 6.93 -12.68 -22.12
CA PHE A 84 5.88 -12.31 -21.16
C PHE A 84 5.35 -10.90 -21.46
N ALA A 85 6.23 -9.93 -21.73
CA ALA A 85 5.85 -8.58 -22.11
C ALA A 85 4.98 -8.55 -23.38
N ARG A 86 5.36 -9.33 -24.41
CA ARG A 86 4.58 -9.49 -25.65
C ARG A 86 3.20 -10.07 -25.37
N ARG A 87 3.13 -11.16 -24.59
CA ARG A 87 1.85 -11.77 -24.20
C ARG A 87 0.96 -10.81 -23.41
N LEU A 88 1.53 -9.98 -22.54
CA LEU A 88 0.77 -8.95 -21.82
C LEU A 88 0.14 -7.94 -22.80
N ARG A 89 0.86 -7.51 -23.84
CA ARG A 89 0.34 -6.62 -24.89
C ARG A 89 -0.73 -7.29 -25.76
N GLU A 90 -0.52 -8.56 -26.11
CA GLU A 90 -1.51 -9.39 -26.84
C GLU A 90 -2.83 -9.55 -26.08
N ILE A 91 -2.80 -9.47 -24.74
CA ILE A 91 -4.02 -9.45 -23.92
C ILE A 91 -4.57 -8.02 -23.83
N GLN A 92 -3.70 -7.03 -23.60
CA GLN A 92 -4.10 -5.65 -23.38
C GLN A 92 -4.79 -5.02 -24.60
N ILE A 93 -4.23 -5.19 -25.80
CA ILE A 93 -4.72 -4.52 -27.01
C ILE A 93 -6.12 -5.01 -27.40
N PRO A 94 -6.37 -6.33 -27.54
CA PRO A 94 -7.70 -6.83 -27.88
C PRO A 94 -8.67 -6.79 -26.70
N GLY A 95 -8.16 -6.94 -25.46
CA GLY A 95 -8.97 -6.90 -24.25
C GLY A 95 -9.50 -5.50 -23.91
N GLY A 96 -8.96 -4.44 -24.51
CA GLY A 96 -9.48 -3.08 -24.41
C GLY A 96 -9.34 -2.42 -23.03
N ALA A 97 -8.69 -3.08 -22.06
CA ALA A 97 -8.36 -2.53 -20.75
C ALA A 97 -7.17 -1.54 -20.84
N VAL A 98 -7.31 -0.54 -21.71
CA VAL A 98 -6.33 0.52 -21.96
C VAL A 98 -6.80 1.82 -21.30
N LEU A 99 -5.82 2.63 -20.89
CA LEU A 99 -6.07 3.93 -20.26
C LEU A 99 -6.51 4.95 -21.32
N ALA A 100 -7.53 5.75 -21.04
CA ALA A 100 -7.93 6.82 -21.96
C ALA A 100 -6.82 7.89 -22.03
N PRO A 101 -6.59 8.54 -23.19
CA PRO A 101 -5.52 9.54 -23.33
C PRO A 101 -5.62 10.69 -22.33
N PHE A 102 -6.84 11.14 -22.00
CA PHE A 102 -7.07 12.18 -21.02
C PHE A 102 -6.71 11.75 -19.59
N GLU A 103 -7.04 10.50 -19.22
CA GLU A 103 -6.64 9.92 -17.93
C GLU A 103 -5.11 9.78 -17.86
N GLY A 104 -4.48 9.37 -18.96
CA GLY A 104 -3.02 9.36 -19.13
C GLY A 104 -2.40 10.74 -18.88
N TRP A 105 -2.99 11.80 -19.44
CA TRP A 105 -2.56 13.17 -19.21
C TRP A 105 -2.71 13.61 -17.74
N LEU A 106 -3.83 13.28 -17.08
CA LEU A 106 -4.04 13.57 -15.66
C LEU A 106 -3.01 12.89 -14.77
N ILE A 107 -2.70 11.62 -15.04
CA ILE A 107 -1.65 10.89 -14.32
C ILE A 107 -0.29 11.54 -14.57
N LEU A 108 0.07 11.88 -15.81
CA LEU A 108 1.33 12.57 -16.14
C LEU A 108 1.45 13.94 -15.44
N ARG A 109 0.35 14.70 -15.34
CA ARG A 109 0.27 15.93 -14.55
C ARG A 109 0.55 15.64 -13.07
N GLY A 110 -0.06 14.60 -12.50
CA GLY A 110 0.13 14.17 -11.11
C GLY A 110 1.56 13.75 -10.79
N LEU A 111 2.24 13.08 -11.72
CA LEU A 111 3.61 12.59 -11.55
C LEU A 111 4.63 13.73 -11.34
N ARG A 112 4.41 14.91 -11.93
CA ARG A 112 5.33 16.06 -11.80
C ARG A 112 5.49 16.55 -10.35
N THR A 113 4.45 16.40 -9.54
CA THR A 113 4.46 16.79 -8.12
C THR A 113 4.65 15.61 -7.18
N LEU A 114 4.77 14.38 -7.71
CA LEU A 114 4.85 13.16 -6.91
C LEU A 114 5.99 13.20 -5.86
N PRO A 115 7.24 13.59 -6.18
CA PRO A 115 8.31 13.62 -5.17
C PRO A 115 7.98 14.52 -3.98
N TYR A 116 7.48 15.73 -4.25
CA TYR A 116 7.10 16.70 -3.20
C TYR A 116 5.92 16.21 -2.36
N ARG A 117 4.90 15.64 -3.00
CA ARG A 117 3.74 15.07 -2.31
C ARG A 117 4.14 13.90 -1.43
N MET A 118 4.97 12.98 -1.94
CA MET A 118 5.42 11.83 -1.15
C MET A 118 6.26 12.26 0.05
N ARG A 119 7.18 13.21 -0.12
CA ARG A 119 7.90 13.80 1.01
C ARG A 119 6.97 14.36 2.09
N ALA A 120 6.02 15.21 1.70
CA ALA A 120 5.07 15.81 2.64
C ALA A 120 4.17 14.76 3.31
N HIS A 121 3.68 13.78 2.55
CA HIS A 121 2.90 12.66 3.08
C HIS A 121 3.64 11.91 4.17
N SER A 122 4.92 11.64 3.94
CA SER A 122 5.73 10.85 4.83
C SER A 122 6.19 11.60 6.06
N GLU A 123 6.60 12.85 5.93
CA GLU A 123 6.88 13.73 7.08
C GLU A 123 5.65 13.84 8.00
N ASN A 124 4.46 14.00 7.41
CA ASN A 124 3.21 14.04 8.17
C ASN A 124 2.88 12.69 8.79
N ALA A 125 3.09 11.59 8.08
CA ALA A 125 2.83 10.25 8.60
C ALA A 125 3.71 9.93 9.82
N VAL A 126 4.99 10.30 9.81
CA VAL A 126 5.87 10.16 10.99
C VAL A 126 5.33 10.94 12.18
N ARG A 127 4.93 12.20 11.98
CA ARG A 127 4.39 13.05 13.06
C ARG A 127 3.10 12.45 13.65
N VAL A 128 2.19 12.02 12.78
CA VAL A 128 0.90 11.44 13.19
C VAL A 128 1.10 10.08 13.87
N ALA A 129 1.95 9.21 13.31
CA ALA A 129 2.26 7.91 13.91
C ALA A 129 2.91 8.09 15.30
N GLY A 130 3.85 9.03 15.44
CA GLY A 130 4.49 9.35 16.72
C GLY A 130 3.50 9.92 17.74
N PHE A 131 2.58 10.78 17.33
CA PHE A 131 1.52 11.28 18.19
C PHE A 131 0.60 10.15 18.67
N LEU A 132 0.11 9.32 17.76
CA LEU A 132 -0.82 8.23 18.07
C LEU A 132 -0.17 7.13 18.91
N ALA A 133 1.12 6.85 18.70
CA ALA A 133 1.85 5.86 19.48
C ALA A 133 1.93 6.21 20.97
N ARG A 134 1.84 7.51 21.31
CA ARG A 134 1.80 8.01 22.70
C ARG A 134 0.39 8.26 23.22
N HIS A 135 -0.64 8.12 22.39
CA HIS A 135 -1.98 8.51 22.76
C HIS A 135 -2.66 7.41 23.59
N PRO A 136 -3.14 7.69 24.81
CA PRO A 136 -3.59 6.66 25.76
C PRO A 136 -4.83 5.88 25.33
N ALA A 137 -5.60 6.41 24.37
CA ALA A 137 -6.75 5.70 23.81
C ALA A 137 -6.38 4.75 22.65
N VAL A 138 -5.14 4.79 22.14
CA VAL A 138 -4.69 4.01 20.98
C VAL A 138 -4.05 2.71 21.45
N LYS A 139 -4.59 1.56 21.01
CA LYS A 139 -4.05 0.24 21.38
C LYS A 139 -2.78 -0.14 20.60
N ALA A 140 -2.72 0.23 19.32
CA ALA A 140 -1.62 -0.14 18.44
C ALA A 140 -1.52 0.84 17.27
N VAL A 141 -0.28 1.11 16.85
CA VAL A 141 0.04 1.87 15.64
C VAL A 141 0.88 1.00 14.73
N HIS A 142 0.33 0.65 13.57
CA HIS A 142 1.09 -0.04 12.53
C HIS A 142 1.73 1.01 11.63
N TYR A 143 3.01 1.31 11.86
CA TYR A 143 3.78 2.22 11.02
C TYR A 143 5.17 1.66 10.81
N PRO A 144 5.58 1.30 9.58
CA PRO A 144 6.87 0.62 9.39
C PRO A 144 8.11 1.49 9.66
N GLY A 145 7.94 2.82 9.75
CA GLY A 145 8.99 3.72 10.22
C GLY A 145 9.14 3.80 11.75
N LEU A 146 8.24 3.20 12.54
CA LEU A 146 8.41 3.09 14.00
C LEU A 146 9.35 1.91 14.31
N PRO A 147 10.28 2.05 15.28
CA PRO A 147 11.19 0.98 15.67
C PRO A 147 10.49 -0.31 16.12
N ASP A 148 9.33 -0.19 16.76
CA ASP A 148 8.56 -1.31 17.29
C ASP A 148 7.79 -2.10 16.21
N HIS A 149 7.84 -1.65 14.95
CA HIS A 149 7.18 -2.36 13.86
C HIS A 149 7.97 -3.63 13.49
N PRO A 150 7.34 -4.82 13.41
CA PRO A 150 8.05 -6.07 13.10
C PRO A 150 8.85 -6.04 11.78
N GLY A 151 8.33 -5.27 10.81
CA GLY A 151 8.96 -5.07 9.50
C GLY A 151 9.96 -3.91 9.43
N HIS A 152 10.26 -3.21 10.54
CA HIS A 152 11.07 -1.98 10.52
C HIS A 152 12.45 -2.18 9.89
N ALA A 153 13.16 -3.25 10.29
CA ALA A 153 14.49 -3.54 9.79
C ALA A 153 14.53 -3.89 8.29
N ILE A 154 13.45 -4.47 7.76
CA ILE A 154 13.33 -4.76 6.32
C ILE A 154 12.98 -3.48 5.57
N ALA A 155 12.00 -2.73 6.08
CA ALA A 155 11.59 -1.43 5.52
C ALA A 155 12.78 -0.46 5.42
N ALA A 156 13.63 -0.38 6.45
CA ALA A 156 14.82 0.45 6.46
C ALA A 156 15.85 0.08 5.37
N ARG A 157 15.88 -1.17 4.92
CA ARG A 157 16.79 -1.65 3.85
C ARG A 157 16.22 -1.44 2.45
N GLN A 158 14.92 -1.65 2.28
CA GLN A 158 14.29 -1.63 0.95
C GLN A 158 13.62 -0.29 0.60
N TRP A 159 13.40 0.58 1.58
CA TRP A 159 12.92 1.95 1.36
C TRP A 159 14.03 2.97 1.50
N ARG A 160 13.82 4.13 0.88
CA ARG A 160 14.59 5.32 1.19
C ARG A 160 14.13 5.90 2.53
N PRO A 161 14.93 5.81 3.62
CA PRO A 161 14.47 6.13 4.98
C PRO A 161 14.16 7.61 5.20
N SER A 162 14.79 8.49 4.41
CA SER A 162 14.59 9.95 4.48
C SER A 162 13.19 10.41 4.07
N GLU A 163 12.37 9.51 3.53
CA GLU A 163 11.11 9.86 2.90
C GLU A 163 9.91 9.05 3.40
N GLY A 164 10.00 8.34 4.55
CA GLY A 164 8.91 7.73 5.36
C GLY A 164 7.83 6.89 4.66
N CYS A 165 7.13 6.02 5.40
CA CYS A 165 5.91 5.40 4.88
C CYS A 165 4.71 6.32 5.06
N PHE A 166 3.67 6.16 4.26
CA PHE A 166 2.46 7.00 4.31
C PHE A 166 1.33 6.41 5.16
N LEU A 167 1.24 5.09 5.28
CA LEU A 167 0.07 4.47 5.89
C LEU A 167 0.33 4.21 7.37
N PHE A 168 -0.67 4.48 8.21
CA PHE A 168 -0.71 3.99 9.58
C PHE A 168 -2.12 3.49 9.90
N ARG A 169 -2.22 2.50 10.77
CA ARG A 169 -3.50 2.03 11.31
C ARG A 169 -3.49 2.17 12.83
N CYS A 170 -4.54 2.78 13.36
CA CYS A 170 -4.87 2.75 14.79
C CYS A 170 -5.72 1.50 15.08
N GLY A 171 -5.35 0.72 16.09
CA GLY A 171 -6.22 -0.32 16.66
C GLY A 171 -7.45 0.29 17.36
N GLU A 172 -8.40 -0.56 17.80
CA GLU A 172 -9.61 -0.14 18.53
C GLU A 172 -9.30 0.88 19.63
N ALA A 173 -9.99 2.02 19.59
CA ALA A 173 -9.89 2.99 20.68
C ALA A 173 -10.58 2.45 21.94
N VAL A 174 -9.95 2.59 23.10
CA VAL A 174 -10.68 2.41 24.38
C VAL A 174 -11.75 3.49 24.43
N ARG A 175 -13.03 3.13 24.35
CA ARG A 175 -14.13 4.04 24.68
C ARG A 175 -13.95 4.42 26.15
N ARG A 176 -13.41 5.61 26.40
CA ARG A 176 -13.53 6.21 27.73
C ARG A 176 -15.01 6.56 27.92
N PRO A 177 -15.68 6.10 28.99
CA PRO A 177 -16.95 6.69 29.35
C PRO A 177 -16.72 8.19 29.52
N CYS A 178 -17.52 8.99 28.81
CA CYS A 178 -17.46 10.44 28.92
C CYS A 178 -17.77 10.81 30.39
N GLY A 179 -16.79 11.38 31.10
CA GLY A 179 -16.96 11.86 32.48
C GLY A 179 -17.78 13.16 32.57
N TRP A 180 -18.70 13.40 31.62
CA TRP A 180 -19.57 14.56 31.61
C TRP A 180 -20.86 14.23 32.39
N PRO A 181 -21.27 15.05 33.38
CA PRO A 181 -22.42 14.73 34.24
C PRO A 181 -23.79 14.86 33.55
N VAL A 182 -23.85 15.10 32.24
CA VAL A 182 -25.09 15.38 31.54
C VAL A 182 -25.18 14.59 30.23
N GLY A 183 -25.97 13.52 30.28
CA GLY A 183 -26.90 13.12 29.23
C GLY A 183 -26.39 13.07 27.78
N CYS A 184 -25.20 12.54 27.52
CA CYS A 184 -24.86 12.17 26.16
C CYS A 184 -25.60 10.87 25.84
N GLY A 185 -26.59 10.91 24.94
CA GLY A 185 -27.49 9.82 24.56
C GLY A 185 -26.82 8.63 23.85
N CYS A 186 -25.69 8.15 24.36
CA CYS A 186 -25.13 6.85 24.03
C CYS A 186 -25.80 5.78 24.90
N SER A 187 -27.05 5.47 24.59
CA SER A 187 -27.70 4.26 25.09
C SER A 187 -26.90 3.05 24.60
N PRO A 188 -26.56 2.08 25.45
CA PRO A 188 -25.96 0.83 24.98
C PRO A 188 -27.01 0.09 24.15
N GLY A 189 -26.72 -0.11 22.86
CA GLY A 189 -27.50 -1.00 22.02
C GLY A 189 -27.54 -2.37 22.68
N ARG A 190 -28.70 -2.74 23.23
CA ARG A 190 -28.95 -4.08 23.75
C ARG A 190 -28.70 -5.06 22.61
N SER A 191 -27.90 -6.08 22.89
CA SER A 191 -27.85 -7.29 22.09
C SER A 191 -29.27 -7.85 21.94
N ALA A 192 -29.85 -7.77 20.75
CA ALA A 192 -31.07 -8.50 20.42
C ALA A 192 -30.68 -9.98 20.23
N SER A 193 -30.87 -10.74 21.30
CA SER A 193 -30.98 -12.21 21.29
C SER A 193 -32.04 -12.66 20.29
N GLY A 194 -31.80 -13.83 19.69
CA GLY A 194 -32.57 -14.38 18.58
C GLY A 194 -34.05 -14.71 18.85
N GLY A 195 -34.78 -14.81 17.74
CA GLY A 195 -36.14 -15.33 17.59
C GLY A 195 -36.43 -15.54 16.10
N PRO A 196 -37.22 -16.56 15.71
CA PRO A 196 -37.15 -17.21 14.40
C PRO A 196 -37.82 -16.41 13.28
N LYS A 197 -37.27 -16.54 12.07
CA LYS A 197 -37.83 -15.97 10.83
C LYS A 197 -39.12 -16.72 10.45
N ALA A 198 -40.20 -15.98 10.28
CA ALA A 198 -41.32 -16.34 9.40
C ALA A 198 -40.98 -15.92 7.96
#